data_AF-A0A438JAV5-F1
#
_entry.id   AF-A0A438JAV5-F1
#
_cell.length_a   1.000
_cell.length_b   1.000
_cell.length_c   1.000
_cell.angle_alpha   90.00
_cell.angle_beta   90.00
_cell.angle_gamma   90.00
#
_symmetry.space_group_name_H-M   'P 1'
#
loop_
_entity.id
_entity.type
_entity.pdbx_description
1 polymer ?
#
loop_
_entity_poly.entity_id
_entity_poly.type
_entity_poly.pdbx_seq_one_letter_code
_entity_poly.pdbx_strand_id
1 'polypeptide(L)'
;MNNASFLFPTELSMLQAFFFGVSGIYTADFPDQPPVEFDYTNSNISLDQSLIFAPKSTRVKKLKYNATVEIVLQNTAFVTVENHPIHIHGFNFHILAQGFGNYNATTDRKKFNLENPVVRNTIGVPVGGWAVIRFQANNPGVWLVHCHLDVHLPWGLATAFVVENGPTPSSTLPPPPADLPRC
;
A
#
# COMPACT_ATOMS: atom_id res chain seq x y z
N MET A 1 1.11 4.31 6.50
CA MET A 1 0.96 4.87 5.13
C MET A 1 -0.21 5.86 5.11
N ASN A 2 -0.14 6.99 4.39
CA ASN A 2 -1.19 8.05 4.39
C ASN A 2 -1.71 8.43 5.79
N ASN A 3 -0.79 8.64 6.74
CA ASN A 3 -1.08 8.93 8.14
C ASN A 3 -1.97 7.89 8.88
N ALA A 4 -1.93 6.62 8.45
CA ALA A 4 -2.49 5.49 9.19
C ALA A 4 -1.35 4.52 9.54
N SER A 5 -1.15 4.25 10.83
CA SER A 5 -0.25 3.20 11.31
C SER A 5 -1.01 1.89 11.36
N PHE A 6 -0.62 0.93 10.52
CA PHE A 6 -1.34 -0.33 10.39
C PHE A 6 -1.22 -1.18 11.66
N LEU A 7 -2.36 -1.61 12.18
CA LEU A 7 -2.45 -2.55 13.29
C LEU A 7 -2.95 -3.90 12.76
N PHE A 8 -2.20 -4.97 13.02
CA PHE A 8 -2.63 -6.32 12.66
C PHE A 8 -3.82 -6.74 13.54
N PRO A 9 -4.88 -7.31 12.95
CA PRO A 9 -5.99 -7.85 13.73
C PRO A 9 -5.54 -9.09 14.51
N THR A 10 -6.10 -9.29 15.70
CA THR A 10 -5.75 -10.39 16.61
C THR A 10 -6.84 -11.45 16.72
N GLU A 11 -8.09 -11.10 16.41
CA GLU A 11 -9.25 -11.98 16.61
C GLU A 11 -9.55 -12.87 15.40
N LEU A 12 -9.35 -12.35 14.19
CA LEU A 12 -9.59 -13.06 12.95
C LEU A 12 -8.68 -12.51 11.85
N SER A 13 -8.16 -13.37 10.97
CA SER A 13 -7.40 -12.88 9.82
C SER A 13 -8.30 -12.07 8.88
N MET A 14 -7.74 -11.03 8.24
CA MET A 14 -8.49 -10.22 7.27
C MET A 14 -9.01 -11.05 6.09
N LEU A 15 -8.28 -12.10 5.69
CA LEU A 15 -8.71 -12.99 4.60
C LEU A 15 -9.95 -13.81 4.98
N GLN A 16 -9.99 -14.34 6.20
CA GLN A 16 -11.19 -15.01 6.72
C GLN A 16 -12.35 -14.04 6.88
N ALA A 17 -12.08 -12.82 7.40
CA ALA A 17 -13.09 -11.79 7.54
C ALA A 17 -13.71 -11.42 6.19
N PHE A 18 -12.88 -11.27 5.16
CA PHE A 18 -13.33 -11.06 3.78
C PHE A 18 -14.15 -12.24 3.24
N PHE A 19 -13.64 -13.47 3.37
CA PHE A 19 -14.29 -14.66 2.82
C PHE A 19 -15.67 -14.93 3.46
N PHE A 20 -15.77 -14.82 4.79
CA PHE A 20 -17.00 -15.09 5.54
C PHE A 20 -17.90 -13.86 5.72
N GLY A 21 -17.50 -12.69 5.22
CA GLY A 21 -18.27 -11.44 5.36
C GLY A 21 -18.36 -10.93 6.81
N VAL A 22 -17.32 -11.16 7.63
CA VAL A 22 -17.28 -10.72 9.03
C VAL A 22 -16.89 -9.26 9.12
N SER A 23 -17.73 -8.45 9.76
CA SER A 23 -17.47 -7.03 10.04
C SER A 23 -16.62 -6.84 11.31
N GLY A 24 -15.97 -5.68 11.44
CA GLY A 24 -15.27 -5.28 12.68
C GLY A 24 -13.78 -5.62 12.72
N ILE A 25 -13.29 -6.44 11.79
CA ILE A 25 -11.86 -6.82 11.70
C ILE A 25 -11.00 -5.75 11.01
N TYR A 26 -11.57 -5.09 10.00
CA TYR A 26 -10.94 -3.99 9.27
C TYR A 26 -12.02 -3.04 8.72
N THR A 27 -11.61 -1.84 8.32
CA THR A 27 -12.45 -0.92 7.53
C THR A 27 -11.88 -0.75 6.13
N ALA A 28 -12.75 -0.65 5.13
CA ALA A 28 -12.39 -0.60 3.71
C ALA A 28 -12.20 0.85 3.19
N ASP A 29 -11.79 1.75 4.06
CA ASP A 29 -11.79 3.20 3.84
C ASP A 29 -10.38 3.80 3.80
N PHE A 30 -9.34 2.99 3.54
CA PHE A 30 -7.97 3.53 3.39
C PHE A 30 -7.93 4.61 2.30
N PRO A 31 -7.38 5.81 2.59
CA PRO A 31 -7.55 6.97 1.75
C PRO A 31 -6.61 6.93 0.55
N ASP A 32 -7.08 7.43 -0.60
CA ASP A 32 -6.28 7.54 -1.83
C ASP A 32 -5.17 8.59 -1.74
N GLN A 33 -5.33 9.57 -0.86
CA GLN A 33 -4.41 10.68 -0.64
C GLN A 33 -4.09 10.83 0.85
N PRO A 34 -2.94 11.41 1.21
CA PRO A 34 -2.68 11.78 2.59
C PRO A 34 -3.73 12.81 3.08
N PRO A 35 -4.09 12.79 4.38
CA PRO A 35 -5.13 13.68 4.90
C PRO A 35 -4.71 15.15 4.95
N VAL A 36 -3.41 15.43 4.90
CA VAL A 36 -2.83 16.78 4.90
C VAL A 36 -1.71 16.81 3.85
N GLU A 37 -1.73 17.84 3.01
CA GLU A 37 -0.65 18.13 2.07
C GLU A 37 0.34 19.10 2.71
N PHE A 38 1.62 18.82 2.52
CA PHE A 38 2.74 19.65 2.97
C PHE A 38 3.95 19.36 2.08
N ASP A 39 5.05 20.08 2.28
CA ASP A 39 6.31 19.74 1.65
C ASP A 39 6.88 18.47 2.31
N TYR A 40 6.52 17.30 1.75
CA TYR A 40 6.85 15.98 2.28
C TYR A 40 8.35 15.79 2.48
N THR A 41 9.16 16.40 1.61
CA THR A 41 10.61 16.22 1.58
C THR A 41 11.40 17.30 2.31
N ASN A 42 10.73 18.26 2.96
CA ASN A 42 11.39 19.30 3.75
C ASN A 42 12.04 18.72 5.01
N SER A 43 13.35 18.82 5.15
CA SER A 43 14.04 18.31 6.34
C SER A 43 13.63 19.01 7.65
N ASN A 44 13.09 20.23 7.58
CA ASN A 44 12.68 20.98 8.77
C ASN A 44 11.48 20.38 9.50
N ILE A 45 10.68 19.55 8.83
CA ILE A 45 9.51 18.89 9.46
C ILE A 45 9.85 17.53 10.08
N SER A 46 11.13 17.12 10.07
CA SER A 46 11.54 15.76 10.43
C SER A 46 11.08 15.30 11.82
N LEU A 47 11.05 16.23 12.78
CA LEU A 47 10.62 16.03 14.17
C LEU A 47 9.39 16.86 14.55
N ASP A 48 8.62 17.34 13.56
CA ASP A 48 7.41 18.10 13.80
C ASP A 48 6.34 17.22 14.48
N GLN A 49 6.14 17.46 15.78
CA GLN A 49 5.24 16.68 16.61
C GLN A 49 3.77 16.78 16.19
N SER A 50 3.40 17.82 15.42
CA SER A 50 2.04 17.96 14.88
C SER A 50 1.76 17.03 13.69
N LEU A 51 2.81 16.51 13.04
CA LEU A 51 2.73 15.71 11.82
C LEU A 51 3.28 14.28 11.96
N ILE A 52 4.23 14.06 12.87
CA ILE A 52 5.02 12.81 12.93
C ILE A 52 4.24 11.59 13.41
N PHE A 53 3.13 11.79 14.14
CA PHE A 53 2.34 10.70 14.70
C PHE A 53 1.17 10.32 13.81
N ALA A 54 1.12 9.03 13.46
CA ALA A 54 -0.01 8.42 12.79
C ALA A 54 -0.88 7.61 13.77
N PRO A 55 -2.21 7.82 13.80
CA PRO A 55 -3.10 6.97 14.58
C PRO A 55 -3.05 5.52 14.11
N LYS A 56 -3.12 4.59 15.07
CA LYS A 56 -3.22 3.15 14.81
C LYS A 56 -4.60 2.80 14.26
N SER A 57 -4.64 2.01 13.20
CA SER A 57 -5.89 1.52 12.60
C SER A 57 -5.67 0.32 11.70
N THR A 58 -6.72 -0.46 11.44
CA THR A 58 -6.70 -1.58 10.47
C THR A 58 -7.53 -1.19 9.25
N ARG A 59 -6.98 -0.28 8.44
CA ARG A 59 -7.64 0.25 7.23
C ARG A 59 -7.04 -0.37 5.98
N VAL A 60 -7.90 -0.85 5.09
CA VAL A 60 -7.54 -1.50 3.82
C VAL A 60 -8.16 -0.75 2.64
N LYS A 61 -7.55 -0.91 1.47
CA LYS A 61 -8.07 -0.34 0.22
C LYS A 61 -8.83 -1.41 -0.55
N LYS A 62 -10.15 -1.22 -0.72
CA LYS A 62 -10.96 -2.08 -1.58
C LYS A 62 -10.69 -1.75 -3.06
N LEU A 63 -10.46 -2.78 -3.86
CA LEU A 63 -10.22 -2.69 -5.29
C LEU A 63 -11.23 -3.56 -6.03
N LYS A 64 -11.81 -3.01 -7.10
CA LYS A 64 -12.63 -3.79 -8.02
C LYS A 64 -11.76 -4.79 -8.75
N TYR A 65 -12.28 -6.01 -8.96
CA TYR A 65 -11.63 -7.00 -9.80
C TYR A 65 -11.29 -6.40 -11.17
N ASN A 66 -10.07 -6.67 -11.64
CA ASN A 66 -9.53 -6.25 -12.92
C ASN A 66 -9.32 -4.72 -13.09
N ALA A 67 -9.46 -3.92 -12.02
CA ALA A 67 -9.15 -2.50 -12.07
C ALA A 67 -7.66 -2.27 -12.36
N THR A 68 -7.35 -1.27 -13.18
CA THR A 68 -5.98 -0.76 -13.31
C THR A 68 -5.71 0.22 -12.18
N VAL A 69 -4.70 -0.07 -11.37
CA VAL A 69 -4.34 0.72 -10.19
C VAL A 69 -2.98 1.35 -10.43
N GLU A 70 -2.92 2.68 -10.32
CA GLU A 70 -1.67 3.45 -10.31
C GLU A 70 -1.47 4.01 -8.91
N ILE A 71 -0.27 3.83 -8.36
CA ILE A 71 0.09 4.28 -7.02
C ILE A 71 1.31 5.18 -7.13
N VAL A 72 1.19 6.37 -6.54
CA VAL A 72 2.33 7.25 -6.27
C VAL A 72 2.73 7.01 -4.82
N LEU A 73 3.93 6.48 -4.62
CA LEU A 73 4.55 6.33 -3.31
C LEU A 73 5.42 7.56 -3.07
N GLN A 74 5.08 8.38 -2.07
CA GLN A 74 5.84 9.55 -1.66
C GLN A 74 6.54 9.25 -0.33
N ASN A 75 7.86 9.42 -0.30
CA ASN A 75 8.64 9.36 0.92
C ASN A 75 8.64 10.73 1.62
N THR A 76 8.60 10.74 2.95
CA THR A 76 8.64 11.98 3.74
C THR A 76 10.01 12.14 4.42
N ALA A 77 10.28 13.33 4.96
CA ALA A 77 11.51 13.61 5.71
C ALA A 77 11.40 13.28 7.22
N PHE A 78 10.36 12.57 7.66
CA PHE A 78 10.12 12.27 9.07
C PHE A 78 11.16 11.32 9.67
N VAL A 79 11.49 11.54 10.95
CA VAL A 79 12.37 10.72 11.79
C VAL A 79 13.80 10.62 11.27
N THR A 80 13.99 9.91 10.15
CA THR A 80 15.29 9.71 9.51
C THR A 80 15.13 9.61 8.00
N VAL A 81 16.14 10.13 7.31
CA VAL A 81 16.26 10.11 5.86
C VAL A 81 16.58 8.69 5.39
N GLU A 82 15.59 7.96 4.83
CA GLU A 82 15.73 6.54 4.53
C GLU A 82 15.05 6.12 3.22
N ASN A 83 15.56 5.07 2.55
CA ASN A 83 14.89 4.41 1.43
C ASN A 83 13.92 3.34 1.95
N HIS A 84 12.70 3.32 1.45
CA HIS A 84 11.71 2.32 1.85
C HIS A 84 11.43 1.33 0.72
N PRO A 85 11.84 0.05 0.83
CA PRO A 85 11.46 -0.99 -0.12
C PRO A 85 9.99 -1.39 0.10
N ILE A 86 9.08 -0.84 -0.70
CA ILE A 86 7.65 -1.17 -0.62
C ILE A 86 7.36 -2.41 -1.46
N HIS A 87 6.83 -3.43 -0.80
CA HIS A 87 6.44 -4.71 -1.36
C HIS A 87 4.91 -4.84 -1.41
N ILE A 88 4.39 -5.43 -2.48
CA ILE A 88 2.97 -5.75 -2.65
C ILE A 88 2.83 -7.26 -2.83
N HIS A 89 2.09 -7.91 -1.93
CA HIS A 89 1.78 -9.33 -2.04
C HIS A 89 0.81 -9.57 -3.20
N GLY A 90 0.83 -10.78 -3.79
CA GLY A 90 -0.14 -11.19 -4.80
C GLY A 90 0.01 -10.53 -6.18
N PHE A 91 0.88 -9.53 -6.33
CA PHE A 91 1.07 -8.77 -7.57
C PHE A 91 2.54 -8.50 -7.86
N ASN A 92 2.88 -8.56 -9.15
CA ASN A 92 3.95 -7.73 -9.68
C ASN A 92 3.34 -6.46 -10.28
N PHE A 93 4.12 -5.39 -10.33
CA PHE A 93 3.74 -4.09 -10.87
C PHE A 93 4.82 -3.57 -11.82
N HIS A 94 4.37 -2.73 -12.76
CA HIS A 94 5.25 -1.94 -13.62
C HIS A 94 5.74 -0.72 -12.86
N ILE A 95 7.04 -0.48 -12.85
CA ILE A 95 7.65 0.74 -12.33
C ILE A 95 7.67 1.76 -13.47
N LEU A 96 6.83 2.78 -13.38
CA LEU A 96 6.68 3.77 -14.43
C LEU A 96 7.73 4.88 -14.33
N ALA A 97 8.01 5.36 -13.12
CA ALA A 97 9.01 6.40 -12.89
C ALA A 97 9.44 6.43 -11.42
N GLN A 98 10.60 7.04 -11.16
CA GLN A 98 11.07 7.44 -9.84
C GLN A 98 11.65 8.85 -9.94
N GLY A 99 11.65 9.57 -8.82
CA GLY A 99 12.24 10.90 -8.73
C GLY A 99 12.53 11.30 -7.30
N PHE A 100 13.13 12.47 -7.15
CA PHE A 100 13.39 13.11 -5.85
C PHE A 100 12.47 14.32 -5.67
N GLY A 101 12.33 14.77 -4.42
CA GLY A 101 11.41 15.84 -4.03
C GLY A 101 9.96 15.37 -3.89
N ASN A 102 9.04 16.34 -3.91
CA ASN A 102 7.60 16.06 -3.93
C ASN A 102 7.15 15.72 -5.35
N TYR A 103 6.37 14.64 -5.50
CA TYR A 103 5.76 14.30 -6.77
C TYR A 103 4.82 15.40 -7.26
N ASN A 104 4.95 15.79 -8.54
CA ASN A 104 4.06 16.73 -9.19
C ASN A 104 3.43 16.08 -10.43
N ALA A 105 2.13 15.75 -10.35
CA ALA A 105 1.41 15.07 -11.42
C ALA A 105 1.41 15.80 -12.77
N THR A 106 1.54 17.13 -12.77
CA THR A 106 1.56 17.95 -13.98
C THR A 106 2.89 17.81 -14.71
N THR A 107 4.00 17.78 -13.97
CA THR A 107 5.35 17.80 -14.54
C THR A 107 6.00 16.43 -14.62
N ASP A 108 5.71 15.52 -13.69
CA ASP A 108 6.40 14.24 -13.56
C ASP A 108 5.78 13.13 -14.38
N ARG A 109 4.50 13.26 -14.76
CA ARG A 109 3.82 12.26 -15.59
C ARG A 109 4.50 12.06 -16.95
N LYS A 110 5.16 13.09 -17.48
CA LYS A 110 5.97 13.01 -18.71
C LYS A 110 7.24 12.16 -18.57
N LYS A 111 7.63 11.82 -17.33
CA LYS A 111 8.79 10.95 -17.03
C LYS A 111 8.43 9.47 -17.05
N PHE A 112 7.15 9.12 -17.22
CA PHE A 112 6.72 7.72 -17.16
C PHE A 112 7.26 6.94 -18.35
N ASN A 113 7.95 5.85 -18.07
CA ASN A 113 8.23 4.82 -19.06
C ASN A 113 6.97 3.97 -19.26
N LEU A 114 6.22 4.26 -20.34
CA LEU A 114 5.00 3.53 -20.71
C LEU A 114 5.25 2.49 -21.82
N GLU A 115 6.48 2.42 -22.35
CA GLU A 115 6.83 1.52 -23.45
C GLU A 115 7.36 0.18 -22.94
N ASN A 116 8.33 0.22 -22.02
CA ASN A 116 8.93 -0.99 -21.46
C ASN A 116 9.34 -0.80 -19.99
N PRO A 117 8.36 -0.56 -19.08
CA PRO A 117 8.65 -0.41 -17.66
C PRO A 117 9.11 -1.73 -17.04
N VAL A 118 10.03 -1.64 -16.08
CA VAL A 118 10.51 -2.80 -15.32
C VAL A 118 9.38 -3.35 -14.46
N VAL A 119 9.23 -4.68 -14.45
CA VAL A 119 8.25 -5.39 -13.61
C VAL A 119 8.94 -5.93 -12.35
N ARG A 120 8.40 -5.60 -11.17
CA ARG A 120 8.87 -6.06 -9.84
C ARG A 120 7.69 -6.26 -8.89
N ASN A 121 7.93 -6.93 -7.76
CA ASN A 121 7.00 -6.97 -6.62
C ASN A 121 7.41 -6.04 -5.47
N THR A 122 8.61 -5.48 -5.53
CA THR A 122 9.19 -4.59 -4.53
C THR A 122 9.93 -3.45 -5.21
N ILE A 123 9.74 -2.22 -4.71
CA ILE A 123 10.43 -1.02 -5.18
C ILE A 123 10.98 -0.22 -4.01
N GLY A 124 12.26 0.16 -4.09
CA GLY A 124 12.83 1.13 -3.18
C GLY A 124 12.32 2.53 -3.50
N VAL A 125 11.46 3.10 -2.66
CA VAL A 125 11.06 4.50 -2.77
C VAL A 125 12.26 5.36 -2.35
N PRO A 126 12.78 6.25 -3.22
CA PRO A 126 14.00 7.00 -2.94
C PRO A 126 13.86 7.81 -1.66
N VAL A 127 14.99 7.97 -0.98
CA VAL A 127 15.17 8.93 0.11
C VAL A 127 14.69 10.31 -0.34
N GLY A 128 13.73 10.90 0.38
CA GLY A 128 13.20 12.24 0.04
C GLY A 128 12.69 12.32 -1.41
N GLY A 129 12.03 11.27 -1.88
CA GLY A 129 11.58 11.16 -3.26
C GLY A 129 10.30 10.34 -3.41
N TRP A 130 10.04 9.91 -4.63
CA TRP A 130 8.81 9.22 -4.99
C TRP A 130 9.05 8.12 -6.02
N ALA A 131 8.08 7.21 -6.10
CA ALA A 131 8.00 6.18 -7.11
C ALA A 131 6.56 6.05 -7.62
N VAL A 132 6.38 5.80 -8.91
CA VAL A 132 5.07 5.51 -9.51
C VAL A 132 5.06 4.09 -10.03
N ILE A 133 4.06 3.32 -9.59
CA ILE A 133 3.85 1.94 -10.00
C ILE A 133 2.44 1.75 -10.55
N ARG A 134 2.28 0.77 -11.45
CA ARG A 134 0.97 0.40 -11.99
C ARG A 134 0.81 -1.10 -12.11
N PHE A 135 -0.34 -1.62 -11.68
CA PHE A 135 -0.70 -3.03 -11.82
C PHE A 135 -2.20 -3.18 -12.11
N GLN A 136 -2.60 -4.40 -12.45
CA GLN A 136 -3.99 -4.78 -12.61
C GLN A 136 -4.42 -5.62 -11.40
N ALA A 137 -5.49 -5.22 -10.72
CA ALA A 137 -6.03 -5.92 -9.56
C ALA A 137 -6.86 -7.16 -9.98
N ASN A 138 -6.21 -8.11 -10.65
CA ASN A 138 -6.84 -9.30 -11.25
C ASN A 138 -6.68 -10.58 -10.40
N ASN A 139 -6.27 -10.44 -9.14
CA ASN A 139 -6.09 -11.54 -8.19
C ASN A 139 -6.97 -11.29 -6.94
N PRO A 140 -8.17 -11.91 -6.85
CA PRO A 140 -9.09 -11.73 -5.72
C PRO A 140 -8.50 -12.22 -4.40
N GLY A 141 -8.75 -11.49 -3.30
CA GLY A 141 -8.24 -11.83 -1.98
C GLY A 141 -7.81 -10.62 -1.17
N VAL A 142 -7.02 -10.86 -0.13
CA VAL A 142 -6.47 -9.82 0.75
C VAL A 142 -4.95 -9.85 0.67
N TRP A 143 -4.36 -8.75 0.21
CA TRP A 143 -2.95 -8.66 -0.15
C TRP A 143 -2.24 -7.57 0.63
N LEU A 144 -1.24 -7.95 1.43
CA LEU A 144 -0.47 -7.00 2.24
C LEU A 144 0.39 -6.09 1.36
N VAL A 145 0.45 -4.82 1.72
CA VAL A 145 1.33 -3.80 1.13
C VAL A 145 2.17 -3.24 2.25
N HIS A 146 3.49 -3.37 2.20
CA HIS A 146 4.31 -2.96 3.32
C HIS A 146 5.75 -2.62 2.95
N CYS A 147 6.41 -1.87 3.82
CA CYS A 147 7.87 -1.78 3.77
C CYS A 147 8.51 -3.11 4.17
N HIS A 148 9.51 -3.53 3.40
CA HIS A 148 10.22 -4.78 3.58
C HIS A 148 11.43 -4.63 4.53
N LEU A 149 11.46 -3.56 5.31
CA LEU A 149 12.35 -3.43 6.47
C LEU A 149 11.58 -3.92 7.68
N ASP A 150 12.05 -5.00 8.30
CA ASP A 150 11.36 -5.72 9.38
C ASP A 150 11.06 -4.85 10.60
N VAL A 151 11.78 -3.75 10.80
CA VAL A 151 11.49 -2.79 11.86
C VAL A 151 10.28 -1.89 11.56
N HIS A 152 10.00 -1.59 10.29
CA HIS A 152 8.90 -0.69 9.90
C HIS A 152 7.55 -1.39 9.78
N LEU A 153 7.54 -2.68 9.44
CA LEU A 153 6.32 -3.47 9.39
C LEU A 153 5.56 -3.46 10.73
N PRO A 154 6.16 -3.82 11.88
CA PRO A 154 5.49 -3.79 13.18
C PRO A 154 5.22 -2.36 13.69
N TRP A 155 5.91 -1.34 13.19
CA TRP A 155 5.55 0.07 13.44
C TRP A 155 4.32 0.53 12.65
N GLY A 156 3.86 -0.28 11.70
CA GLY A 156 2.64 -0.04 10.94
C GLY A 156 2.87 0.66 9.60
N LEU A 157 4.07 0.60 9.01
CA LEU A 157 4.31 1.03 7.63
C LEU A 157 3.75 -0.01 6.62
N ALA A 158 2.44 -0.22 6.71
CA ALA A 158 1.70 -1.17 5.91
C ALA A 158 0.26 -0.69 5.61
N THR A 159 -0.41 -1.43 4.75
CA THR A 159 -1.86 -1.51 4.55
C THR A 159 -2.15 -2.84 3.83
N ALA A 160 -3.37 -3.06 3.36
CA ALA A 160 -3.69 -4.17 2.48
C ALA A 160 -4.65 -3.76 1.37
N PHE A 161 -4.59 -4.46 0.24
CA PHE A 161 -5.63 -4.44 -0.78
C PHE A 161 -6.63 -5.56 -0.52
N VAL A 162 -7.92 -5.22 -0.59
CA VAL A 162 -9.00 -6.21 -0.68
C VAL A 162 -9.50 -6.18 -2.11
N VAL A 163 -9.15 -7.18 -2.89
CA VAL A 163 -9.55 -7.31 -4.29
C VAL A 163 -10.82 -8.16 -4.34
N GLU A 164 -11.89 -7.57 -4.87
CA GLU A 164 -13.18 -8.22 -5.01
C GLU A 164 -13.10 -9.47 -5.90
N ASN A 165 -14.07 -10.38 -5.73
CA ASN A 165 -14.28 -11.49 -6.66
C ASN A 165 -14.70 -10.95 -8.03
N GLY A 166 -14.18 -11.57 -9.08
CA GLY A 166 -14.59 -11.40 -10.46
C GLY A 166 -15.82 -12.25 -10.83
N PRO A 167 -16.21 -12.24 -12.12
CA PRO A 167 -17.48 -12.80 -12.57
C PRO A 167 -17.48 -14.33 -12.74
N THR A 168 -16.32 -14.99 -12.65
CA THR A 168 -16.17 -16.45 -12.87
C THR A 168 -15.68 -17.17 -11.61
N PRO A 169 -15.89 -18.50 -11.51
CA PRO A 169 -15.30 -19.30 -10.44
C PRO A 169 -13.77 -19.21 -10.37
N SER A 170 -13.08 -19.15 -11.51
CA SER A 170 -11.62 -18.98 -11.58
C SER A 170 -11.14 -17.59 -11.14
N SER A 171 -12.03 -16.60 -11.13
CA SER A 171 -11.78 -15.24 -10.63
C SER A 171 -12.43 -15.02 -9.26
N THR A 172 -12.68 -16.07 -8.48
CA THR A 172 -13.27 -15.98 -7.15
C THR A 172 -12.30 -16.60 -6.15
N LEU A 173 -12.14 -15.99 -4.98
CA LEU A 173 -11.32 -16.54 -3.90
C LEU A 173 -11.84 -17.94 -3.52
N PRO A 174 -11.00 -19.00 -3.59
CA PRO A 174 -11.43 -20.34 -3.22
C PRO A 174 -11.72 -20.45 -1.71
N PRO A 175 -12.47 -21.49 -1.28
CA PRO A 175 -12.69 -21.72 0.14
C PRO A 175 -11.36 -21.95 0.89
N PRO A 176 -11.29 -21.58 2.17
CA PRO A 176 -10.11 -21.85 2.98
C PRO A 176 -9.86 -23.35 3.08
N PRO A 177 -8.59 -23.78 3.18
CA PRO A 177 -8.27 -25.19 3.37
C PRO A 177 -8.76 -25.70 4.72
N ALA A 178 -9.06 -26.99 4.82
CA ALA A 178 -9.68 -27.59 6.01
C ALA A 178 -8.78 -27.55 7.27
N ASP A 179 -7.47 -27.43 7.07
CA ASP A 179 -6.43 -27.34 8.09
C ASP A 179 -5.96 -25.90 8.36
N LEU A 180 -6.69 -24.88 7.88
CA LEU A 180 -6.38 -23.49 8.17
C LEU A 180 -6.28 -23.28 9.70
N PRO A 181 -5.16 -22.72 10.21
CA PRO A 181 -5.00 -22.45 11.64
C PRO A 181 -6.13 -21.59 12.19
N ARG A 182 -6.57 -21.88 13.42
CA ARG A 182 -7.58 -21.09 14.12
C ARG A 182 -6.90 -19.87 14.74
N CYS A 183 -7.58 -18.73 14.65
CA CYS A 183 -7.20 -17.49 15.33
C CYS A 183 -7.45 -17.60 16.83
#